data_AF-A0A1G6WFD0-F1
#
_entry.id   AF-A0A1G6WFD0-F1
#
_cell.length_a   1.000
_cell.length_b   1.000
_cell.length_c   1.000
_cell.angle_alpha   90.00
_cell.angle_beta   90.00
_cell.angle_gamma   90.00
#
_symmetry.space_group_name_H-M   'P 1'
#
loop_
_entity.id
_entity.type
_entity.pdbx_description
1 polymer ?
#
loop_
_entity_poly.entity_id
_entity_poly.type
_entity_poly.pdbx_seq_one_letter_code
_entity_poly.pdbx_strand_id
1 'polypeptide(L)' 'MDGRPLEGLGRKGEVQSFKLVKSDENRIYFDGFTFDKINDNEINIYALIENEGGSTEEVKFNYIRYKK' A
#
# COMPACT_ATOMS: atom_id res chain seq x y z
N MET A 1 5.79 -6.31 -29.01
CA MET A 1 6.15 -4.97 -28.51
C MET A 1 5.93 -4.99 -27.01
N ASP A 2 6.95 -4.50 -26.33
CA ASP A 2 7.34 -4.62 -24.94
C ASP A 2 6.22 -4.51 -23.89
N GLY A 3 6.14 -5.51 -23.01
CA GLY A 3 5.31 -5.44 -21.80
C GLY A 3 5.97 -4.46 -20.84
N ARG A 4 5.37 -3.29 -20.67
CA ARG A 4 5.89 -2.23 -19.79
C ARG A 4 6.08 -2.80 -18.38
N PRO A 5 7.29 -2.74 -17.80
CA PRO A 5 7.45 -3.08 -16.40
C PRO A 5 6.63 -2.09 -15.57
N LEU A 6 5.87 -2.59 -14.61
CA LEU A 6 5.23 -1.77 -13.59
C LEU A 6 6.36 -1.17 -12.74
N GLU A 7 6.87 0.00 -13.10
CA GLU A 7 7.95 0.73 -12.41
C GLU A 7 7.55 1.26 -11.01
N GLY A 8 6.47 0.70 -10.42
CA GLY A 8 5.94 1.05 -9.10
C GLY A 8 6.24 0.04 -7.99
N LEU A 9 7.12 -0.95 -8.22
CA LEU A 9 7.64 -1.80 -7.15
C LEU A 9 9.09 -1.40 -6.89
N GLY A 10 9.27 -0.66 -5.80
CA GLY A 10 10.53 -0.06 -5.36
C GLY A 10 11.75 -0.93 -5.65
N ARG A 11 12.80 -0.27 -6.14
CA ARG A 11 14.10 -0.88 -6.45
C ARG A 11 14.47 -1.87 -5.36
N LYS A 12 14.65 -3.13 -5.78
CA LYS A 12 15.03 -4.29 -4.97
C LYS A 12 16.31 -3.97 -4.19
N GLY A 13 16.19 -3.35 -3.02
CA GLY A 13 17.33 -2.92 -2.20
C GLY A 13 17.11 -1.64 -1.38
N GLU A 14 16.12 -0.80 -1.69
CA GLU A 14 15.83 0.38 -0.87
C GLU A 14 14.85 0.02 0.26
N VAL A 15 15.34 0.10 1.50
CA VAL A 15 14.47 0.03 2.69
C VAL A 15 13.70 1.35 2.75
N GLN A 16 12.57 1.41 2.06
CA GLN A 16 11.70 2.58 2.11
C GLN A 16 11.19 2.73 3.56
N SER A 17 11.67 3.77 4.23
CA SER A 17 11.36 4.04 5.63
C SER A 17 10.06 4.81 5.69
N PHE A 18 8.93 4.12 5.84
CA PHE A 18 7.63 4.78 5.99
C PHE A 18 7.46 5.28 7.43
N LYS A 19 7.21 6.58 7.59
CA LYS A 19 6.93 7.15 8.91
C LYS A 19 5.55 6.71 9.36
N LEU A 20 5.46 6.09 10.53
CA LEU A 20 4.18 5.85 11.19
C LEU A 20 3.58 7.21 11.60
N VAL A 21 2.47 7.59 10.97
CA VAL A 21 1.75 8.84 11.25
C VAL A 21 0.85 8.63 12.46
N LYS A 22 0.10 7.52 12.46
CA LYS A 22 -0.87 7.19 13.51
C LYS A 22 -1.15 5.69 13.56
N SER A 23 -1.43 5.18 14.75
CA SER A 23 -1.98 3.83 14.94
C SER A 23 -3.22 3.90 15.82
N ASP A 24 -4.33 3.35 15.32
CA ASP A 24 -5.56 3.05 16.03
C ASP A 24 -5.69 1.51 16.19
N GLU A 25 -6.66 1.06 16.97
CA GLU A 25 -6.85 -0.38 17.29
C GLU A 25 -7.04 -1.25 16.04
N ASN A 26 -7.74 -0.73 15.03
CA ASN A 26 -8.02 -1.41 13.77
C ASN A 26 -7.36 -0.75 12.57
N ARG A 27 -6.78 0.44 12.67
CA ARG A 27 -6.28 1.18 11.50
C ARG A 27 -4.94 1.82 11.76
N ILE A 28 -4.01 1.66 10.82
CA ILE A 28 -2.65 2.15 10.91
C ILE A 28 -2.38 3.04 9.70
N TYR A 29 -1.93 4.25 9.96
CA TYR A 29 -1.63 5.27 8.96
C TYR A 29 -0.13 5.48 8.91
N PHE A 30 0.44 5.22 7.74
CA PHE A 30 1.81 5.53 7.38
C PHE A 30 1.82 6.64 6.33
N ASP A 31 2.95 7.31 6.21
CA ASP A 31 3.18 8.27 5.14
C ASP A 31 3.15 7.53 3.78
N GLY A 32 2.07 7.74 3.01
CA GLY A 32 1.82 7.06 1.72
C GLY A 32 0.99 5.76 1.78
N PHE A 33 0.77 5.18 2.98
CA PHE A 33 0.01 3.92 3.12
C PHE A 33 -0.97 3.96 4.28
N THR A 34 -2.14 3.34 4.12
CA THR A 34 -3.07 3.11 5.22
C THR A 34 -3.47 1.64 5.27
N PHE A 35 -3.35 1.02 6.44
CA PHE A 35 -3.76 -0.36 6.68
C PHE A 35 -4.99 -0.34 7.59
N ASP A 36 -6.07 -0.95 7.15
CA ASP A 36 -7.34 -0.99 7.84
C ASP A 36 -7.75 -2.44 8.04
N LYS A 37 -7.63 -2.90 9.29
CA LYS A 37 -7.96 -4.25 9.72
C LYS A 37 -9.47 -4.35 9.90
N ILE A 38 -10.11 -5.04 8.96
CA ILE A 38 -11.55 -5.31 9.03
C ILE A 38 -11.82 -6.47 10.00
N ASN A 39 -11.05 -7.55 9.89
CA ASN A 39 -11.15 -8.70 10.79
C ASN A 39 -9.83 -9.52 10.81
N ASP A 40 -9.84 -10.70 11.43
CA ASP A 40 -8.65 -11.58 11.51
C ASP A 40 -8.16 -12.08 10.13
N ASN A 41 -9.04 -12.08 9.13
CA ASN A 41 -8.77 -12.60 7.80
C ASN A 41 -8.85 -11.52 6.71
N GLU A 42 -9.22 -10.28 7.01
CA GLU A 42 -9.41 -9.24 6.01
C GLU A 42 -8.74 -7.93 6.43
N ILE A 43 -7.94 -7.39 5.51
CA ILE A 43 -7.26 -6.11 5.65
C ILE A 43 -7.45 -5.32 4.36
N ASN A 44 -7.88 -4.07 4.48
CA ASN A 44 -7.84 -3.10 3.39
C ASN A 44 -6.53 -2.32 3.47
N ILE A 45 -5.82 -2.23 2.36
CA ILE A 45 -4.57 -1.49 2.23
C ILE A 45 -4.81 -0.39 1.20
N TYR A 46 -4.60 0.86 1.59
CA TYR A 46 -4.69 2.02 0.72
C TYR A 46 -3.27 2.50 0.45
N ALA A 47 -2.90 2.63 -0.81
CA ALA A 47 -1.57 3.09 -1.22
C ALA A 47 -1.72 4.33 -2.11
N LEU A 48 -0.95 5.36 -1.81
CA LEU A 48 -0.82 6.52 -2.67
C LEU A 48 0.28 6.24 -3.71
N ILE A 49 -0.11 6.17 -4.97
CA ILE A 49 0.79 6.01 -6.11
C ILE A 49 1.01 7.39 -6.72
N GLU A 50 2.25 7.88 -6.70
CA GLU A 50 2.63 9.07 -7.45
C GLU A 50 2.92 8.70 -8.90
N ASN A 51 2.21 9.33 -9.84
CA ASN A 51 2.46 9.18 -11.27
C ASN A 51 3.46 10.23 -11.76
N GLU A 52 4.11 9.95 -12.90
CA GLU A 52 5.12 10.82 -13.53
C GLU A 52 4.65 12.26 -13.83
N GLY A 53 3.33 12.54 -13.77
CA GLY A 53 2.73 13.86 -13.94
C GLY A 53 2.52 14.66 -12.65
N GLY A 54 2.96 14.18 -11.48
CA GLY A 54 2.71 14.81 -10.18
C GLY A 54 1.29 14.57 -9.64
N SER A 55 0.51 13.72 -10.30
CA SER A 55 -0.80 13.28 -9.82
C SER A 55 -0.63 12.09 -8.88
N THR A 56 -1.17 12.22 -7.67
CA THR A 56 -1.25 11.12 -6.71
C THR A 56 -2.58 10.40 -6.86
N GLU A 57 -2.54 9.09 -7.08
CA GLU A 57 -3.72 8.24 -7.12
C GLU A 57 -3.78 7.37 -5.87
N GLU A 58 -4.96 7.30 -5.23
CA GLU A 58 -5.19 6.38 -4.14
C GLU A 58 -5.72 5.05 -4.70
N VAL A 59 -4.96 3.98 -4.47
CA VAL A 59 -5.36 2.62 -4.86
C VAL A 59 -5.69 1.82 -3.61
N LYS A 60 -6.88 1.22 -3.60
CA LYS A 60 -7.33 0.31 -2.53
C LYS A 60 -7.12 -1.14 -2.93
N PHE A 61 -6.37 -1.86 -2.11
CA PHE A 61 -6.19 -3.31 -2.16
C PHE A 61 -6.97 -3.95 -1.02
N ASN A 62 -7.82 -4.93 -1.33
CA ASN A 62 -8.47 -5.75 -0.32
C ASN A 62 -7.71 -7.09 -0.23
N TYR A 63 -7.12 -7.35 0.92
CA TYR A 63 -6.39 -8.57 1.20
C TYR A 63 -7.25 -9.48 2.07
N ILE A 64 -7.62 -10.65 1.53
CA ILE A 64 -8.33 -11.69 2.25
C ILE A 64 -7.39 -12.88 2.44
N ARG A 65 -7.14 -13.24 3.69
CA ARG A 65 -6.40 -14.43 4.08
C ARG A 65 -7.31 -15.66 3.93
N TYR A 66 -7.11 -16.40 2.86
CA TYR A 66 -7.70 -17.73 2.72
C TYR A 66 -6.94 -18.73 3.61
N LYS A 67 -7.62 -19.31 4.61
CA LYS A 67 -7.11 -20.50 5.31
C LYS A 67 -7.44 -21.73 4.46
N LYS A 68 -6.41 -22.44 4.02
CA LYS A 68 -6.50 -23.73 3.33
C LYS A 68 -6.74 -24.85 4.33
#